data_AF-A0A422QM58-F1
#
_entry.id   AF-A0A422QM58-F1
#
_cell.length_a   1.000
_cell.length_b   1.000
_cell.length_c   1.000
_cell.angle_alpha   90.00
_cell.angle_beta   90.00
_cell.angle_gamma   90.00
#
_symmetry.space_group_name_H-M   'P 1'
#
loop_
_entity.id
_entity.type
_entity.pdbx_description
1 polymer ?
#
loop_
_entity_poly.entity_id
_entity_poly.type
_entity_poly.pdbx_seq_one_letter_code
_entity_poly.pdbx_strand_id
1 'polypeptide(L)'
;MRNFFGSIQRWFSGDYYGRHLGLILQEIGQRRPEALTTYLADAFGLDRRSLKGARFQAEYSFTGANGWRRADLAVFLEDDIEPFALIEIKYHDKPMPKTDTKPAQLSDYQSWRKREKQGRYVLLLSREMHSAPDIEIRRWTTLARHLRPYALKSDLVAMLVDYLQEEGNAMQDINGLCLTKYIKRYLCNRQPGANNLEGPVEFSNLLKNMQLMSGNFHLHFKSAWKSAGIKLEGEDYVRRSKVATIDFKVWNRVKEVKVGKPLLDDFNGLRDELKDGGVVSVYAQHALGHNRDWMRVRYGIDFNVAPHDSESSPPIVKLFANIVGGPVERACADTRCAKSMHFKWVTTDAERGAEKVEEAFRELILQAIESLSEQNVQLQAQQKRAFTLLTKSLRSGNQPTLEVA
;
A
#
# COMPACT_ATOMS: atom_id res chain seq x y z
N MET A 1 -12.97 17.51 -33.96
CA MET A 1 -12.84 17.53 -32.49
C MET A 1 -12.25 16.20 -32.04
N ARG A 2 -11.01 16.19 -31.52
CA ARG A 2 -10.42 14.98 -30.92
C ARG A 2 -10.95 14.85 -29.50
N ASN A 3 -11.63 13.74 -29.19
CA ASN A 3 -12.15 13.44 -27.87
C ASN A 3 -10.99 13.31 -26.86
N PHE A 4 -10.99 14.13 -25.80
CA PHE A 4 -10.08 14.06 -24.66
C PHE A 4 -9.88 12.61 -24.17
N PHE A 5 -10.96 11.82 -24.15
CA PHE A 5 -10.97 10.44 -23.68
C PHE A 5 -10.35 9.42 -24.66
N GLY A 6 -10.37 9.68 -25.98
CA GLY A 6 -9.68 8.84 -26.96
C GLY A 6 -8.14 8.93 -26.86
N SER A 7 -7.64 9.97 -26.20
CA SER A 7 -6.22 10.17 -25.94
C SER A 7 -5.78 9.41 -24.67
N ILE A 8 -6.65 9.37 -23.64
CA ILE A 8 -6.40 8.75 -22.32
C ILE A 8 -6.13 7.24 -22.41
N GLN A 9 -6.82 6.48 -23.26
CA GLN A 9 -6.59 5.02 -23.38
C GLN A 9 -5.20 4.65 -23.93
N ARG A 10 -4.57 5.50 -24.77
CA ARG A 10 -3.18 5.28 -25.21
C ARG A 10 -2.16 5.73 -24.16
N TRP A 11 -2.53 6.63 -23.26
CA TRP A 11 -1.62 7.25 -22.28
C TRP A 11 -1.18 6.31 -21.15
N PHE A 12 -1.98 5.28 -20.83
CA PHE A 12 -1.64 4.29 -19.80
C PHE A 12 -0.87 3.07 -20.33
N SER A 13 -0.58 3.02 -21.64
CA SER A 13 0.24 1.98 -22.26
C SER A 13 1.75 2.30 -22.29
N GLY A 14 2.16 3.48 -21.79
CA GLY A 14 3.56 3.93 -21.79
C GLY A 14 4.08 4.34 -20.42
N ASP A 15 5.42 4.30 -20.26
CA ASP A 15 6.21 4.58 -19.04
C ASP A 15 6.10 6.04 -18.48
N TYR A 16 5.02 6.78 -18.72
CA TYR A 16 4.85 8.19 -18.36
C TYR A 16 3.65 8.45 -17.45
N TYR A 17 3.40 7.57 -16.48
CA TYR A 17 2.18 7.56 -15.66
C TYR A 17 1.93 8.85 -14.84
N GLY A 18 2.96 9.41 -14.20
CA GLY A 18 2.81 10.60 -13.33
C GLY A 18 2.34 11.86 -14.07
N ARG A 19 2.86 12.09 -15.27
CA ARG A 19 2.55 13.27 -16.10
C ARG A 19 1.07 13.33 -16.50
N HIS A 20 0.49 12.19 -16.87
CA HIS A 20 -0.92 12.11 -17.26
C HIS A 20 -1.84 12.38 -16.08
N LEU A 21 -1.47 11.93 -14.88
CA LEU A 21 -2.20 12.26 -13.66
C LEU A 21 -2.09 13.76 -13.34
N GLY A 22 -0.94 14.39 -13.60
CA GLY A 22 -0.80 15.85 -13.52
C GLY A 22 -1.78 16.60 -14.42
N LEU A 23 -1.98 16.14 -15.66
CA LEU A 23 -2.96 16.70 -16.59
C LEU A 23 -4.41 16.51 -16.11
N ILE A 24 -4.74 15.33 -15.58
CA ILE A 24 -6.08 15.07 -15.01
C ILE A 24 -6.33 15.98 -13.80
N LEU A 25 -5.36 16.11 -12.91
CA LEU A 25 -5.46 17.00 -11.75
C LEU A 25 -5.57 18.47 -12.17
N GLN A 26 -4.86 18.91 -13.21
CA GLN A 26 -5.05 20.24 -13.77
C GLN A 26 -6.51 20.45 -14.19
N GLU A 27 -7.09 19.53 -14.96
CA GLU A 27 -8.46 19.63 -15.44
C GLU A 27 -9.49 19.63 -14.30
N ILE A 28 -9.28 18.78 -13.27
CA ILE A 28 -10.07 18.80 -12.04
C ILE A 28 -9.95 20.17 -11.36
N GLY A 29 -8.73 20.70 -11.21
CA GLY A 29 -8.50 22.00 -10.59
C GLY A 29 -9.13 23.16 -11.35
N GLN A 30 -9.23 23.08 -12.67
CA GLN A 30 -9.91 24.11 -13.50
C GLN A 30 -11.44 24.05 -13.37
N ARG A 31 -12.02 22.85 -13.33
CA ARG A 31 -13.50 22.69 -13.30
C ARG A 31 -14.08 22.69 -11.89
N ARG A 32 -13.31 22.19 -10.91
CA ARG A 32 -13.69 21.96 -9.51
C ARG A 32 -12.52 22.33 -8.58
N PRO A 33 -12.10 23.61 -8.55
CA PRO A 33 -10.94 24.04 -7.78
C PRO A 33 -11.07 23.71 -6.28
N GLU A 34 -12.28 23.70 -5.71
CA GLU A 34 -12.47 23.35 -4.30
C GLU A 34 -11.99 21.93 -3.96
N ALA A 35 -12.04 20.98 -4.90
CA ALA A 35 -11.67 19.59 -4.67
C ALA A 35 -10.15 19.41 -4.46
N LEU A 36 -9.32 20.29 -5.04
CA LEU A 36 -7.87 20.24 -4.88
C LEU A 36 -7.36 21.29 -3.90
N THR A 37 -7.95 22.48 -3.87
CA THR A 37 -7.54 23.54 -2.94
C THR A 37 -7.80 23.13 -1.49
N THR A 38 -8.92 22.48 -1.17
CA THR A 38 -9.17 22.04 0.21
C THR A 38 -8.23 20.92 0.65
N TYR A 39 -7.81 20.05 -0.28
CA TYR A 39 -6.77 19.05 -0.04
C TYR A 39 -5.41 19.69 0.22
N LEU A 40 -4.99 20.65 -0.61
CA LEU A 40 -3.71 21.33 -0.46
C LEU A 40 -3.66 22.18 0.82
N ALA A 41 -4.77 22.81 1.19
CA ALA A 41 -4.90 23.53 2.45
C ALA A 41 -4.66 22.60 3.65
N ASP A 42 -5.27 21.41 3.65
CA ASP A 42 -5.05 20.39 4.69
C ASP A 42 -3.62 19.86 4.67
N ALA A 43 -3.08 19.56 3.48
CA ALA A 43 -1.73 19.04 3.33
C ALA A 43 -0.67 20.00 3.87
N PHE A 44 -0.82 21.30 3.62
CA PHE A 44 0.17 22.33 4.00
C PHE A 44 -0.17 23.08 5.30
N GLY A 45 -1.31 22.78 5.95
CA GLY A 45 -1.75 23.47 7.16
C GLY A 45 -2.16 24.93 6.94
N LEU A 46 -2.77 25.23 5.79
CA LEU A 46 -3.19 26.57 5.38
C LEU A 46 -4.69 26.80 5.62
N ASP A 47 -5.10 28.06 5.82
CA ASP A 47 -6.51 28.41 5.75
C ASP A 47 -7.01 28.22 4.30
N ARG A 48 -8.14 27.54 4.12
CA ARG A 48 -8.76 27.30 2.81
C ARG A 48 -8.99 28.60 2.03
N ARG A 49 -9.26 29.71 2.71
CA ARG A 49 -9.47 31.02 2.09
C ARG A 49 -8.20 31.54 1.40
N SER A 50 -7.02 31.14 1.85
CA SER A 50 -5.73 31.54 1.25
C SER A 50 -5.49 30.96 -0.14
N LEU A 51 -6.26 29.92 -0.52
CA LEU A 51 -6.15 29.27 -1.83
C LEU A 51 -7.29 29.67 -2.79
N LYS A 52 -8.02 30.74 -2.46
CA LYS A 52 -9.04 31.30 -3.35
C LYS A 52 -8.37 31.81 -4.62
N GLY A 53 -8.96 31.52 -5.78
CA GLY A 53 -8.38 31.92 -7.07
C GLY A 53 -7.16 31.08 -7.48
N ALA A 54 -6.93 29.93 -6.86
CA ALA A 54 -5.84 29.05 -7.26
C ALA A 54 -6.01 28.57 -8.71
N ARG A 55 -4.93 28.63 -9.48
CA ARG A 55 -4.85 28.10 -10.84
C ARG A 55 -3.83 26.97 -10.91
N PHE A 56 -4.16 25.97 -11.71
CA PHE A 56 -3.40 24.73 -11.84
C PHE A 56 -2.77 24.64 -13.22
N GLN A 57 -1.49 24.25 -13.28
CA GLN A 57 -0.75 24.09 -14.52
C GLN A 57 0.12 22.84 -14.45
N ALA A 58 -0.17 21.86 -15.29
CA ALA A 58 0.65 20.68 -15.47
C ALA A 58 1.94 21.02 -16.22
N GLU A 59 2.97 20.18 -16.04
CA GLU A 59 4.21 20.28 -16.79
C GLU A 59 4.95 21.63 -16.65
N TYR A 60 4.82 22.30 -15.50
CA TYR A 60 5.46 23.59 -15.25
C TYR A 60 6.97 23.46 -15.15
N SER A 61 7.70 24.32 -15.86
CA SER A 61 9.17 24.34 -15.84
C SER A 61 9.68 25.30 -14.78
N PHE A 62 10.56 24.81 -13.91
CA PHE A 62 11.17 25.59 -12.82
C PHE A 62 12.68 25.36 -12.79
N THR A 63 13.42 26.28 -12.19
CA THR A 63 14.85 26.11 -11.97
C THR A 63 15.09 25.44 -10.61
N GLY A 64 15.75 24.28 -10.61
CA GLY A 64 16.21 23.57 -9.42
C GLY A 64 17.64 23.95 -9.03
N ALA A 65 18.28 23.09 -8.21
CA ALA A 65 19.69 23.23 -7.86
C ALA A 65 20.61 22.91 -9.05
N ASN A 66 20.20 21.96 -9.89
CA ASN A 66 21.01 21.40 -10.96
C ASN A 66 20.54 21.81 -12.37
N GLY A 67 19.78 22.91 -12.47
CA GLY A 67 19.25 23.43 -13.73
C GLY A 67 17.74 23.31 -13.87
N TRP A 68 17.25 23.36 -15.10
CA TRP A 68 15.82 23.35 -15.39
C TRP A 68 15.20 21.97 -15.14
N ARG A 69 14.05 21.99 -14.48
CA ARG A 69 13.22 20.83 -14.15
C ARG A 69 11.78 21.11 -14.53
N ARG A 70 10.99 20.04 -14.58
CA ARG A 70 9.57 20.09 -14.88
C ARG A 70 8.81 19.41 -13.75
N ALA A 71 7.90 20.14 -13.13
CA ALA A 71 6.97 19.59 -12.16
C ALA A 71 5.76 18.97 -12.85
N ASP A 72 5.20 17.92 -12.27
CA ASP A 72 4.00 17.28 -12.82
C ASP A 72 2.80 18.22 -12.73
N LEU A 73 2.69 18.99 -11.64
CA LEU A 73 1.68 20.02 -11.44
C LEU A 73 2.22 21.19 -10.62
N ALA A 74 1.94 22.40 -11.04
CA ALA A 74 2.20 23.63 -10.30
C ALA A 74 0.88 24.33 -9.97
N VAL A 75 0.86 25.00 -8.82
CA VAL A 75 -0.30 25.74 -8.33
C VAL A 75 0.12 27.18 -8.06
N PHE A 76 -0.64 28.11 -8.61
CA PHE A 76 -0.42 29.55 -8.45
C PHE A 76 -1.64 30.16 -7.79
N LEU A 77 -1.45 31.31 -7.16
CA LEU A 77 -2.52 32.11 -6.58
C LEU A 77 -2.77 33.32 -7.45
N GLU A 78 -4.03 33.57 -7.81
CA GLU A 78 -4.44 34.74 -8.57
C GLU A 78 -3.57 34.93 -9.83
N ASP A 79 -3.00 36.14 -10.01
CA ASP A 79 -2.18 36.52 -11.15
C ASP A 79 -0.66 36.38 -10.88
N ASP A 80 -0.26 35.65 -9.82
CA ASP A 80 1.15 35.45 -9.51
C ASP A 80 1.89 34.76 -10.65
N ILE A 81 3.07 35.29 -11.01
CA ILE A 81 3.91 34.73 -12.09
C ILE A 81 4.61 33.44 -11.64
N GLU A 82 4.88 33.30 -10.34
CA GLU A 82 5.58 32.17 -9.74
C GLU A 82 4.59 31.28 -8.98
N PRO A 83 4.72 29.95 -9.03
CA PRO A 83 3.81 29.09 -8.30
C PRO A 83 4.08 29.15 -6.79
N PHE A 84 3.02 29.03 -6.00
CA PHE A 84 3.12 28.90 -4.54
C PHE A 84 3.42 27.44 -4.15
N ALA A 85 2.97 26.47 -4.96
CA ALA A 85 3.20 25.06 -4.71
C ALA A 85 3.64 24.31 -5.97
N LEU A 86 4.58 23.38 -5.80
CA LEU A 86 4.93 22.37 -6.80
C LEU A 86 4.53 20.98 -6.29
N ILE A 87 3.95 20.17 -7.18
CA ILE A 87 3.47 18.83 -6.87
C ILE A 87 4.19 17.84 -7.80
N GLU A 88 4.85 16.87 -7.19
CA GLU A 88 5.49 15.74 -7.88
C GLU A 88 4.66 14.47 -7.66
N ILE A 89 4.48 13.70 -8.72
CA ILE A 89 3.60 12.54 -8.75
C ILE A 89 4.38 11.25 -9.00
N LYS A 90 4.37 10.36 -8.02
CA LYS A 90 4.98 9.03 -8.06
C LYS A 90 3.92 7.95 -8.05
N TYR A 91 3.63 7.43 -9.24
CA TYR A 91 2.57 6.45 -9.47
C TYR A 91 3.05 5.00 -9.28
N HIS A 92 3.97 4.55 -10.12
CA HIS A 92 4.71 3.29 -9.95
C HIS A 92 6.22 3.51 -9.76
N ASP A 93 6.71 4.67 -10.13
CA ASP A 93 8.12 5.02 -10.06
C ASP A 93 8.48 5.60 -8.69
N LYS A 94 9.66 5.26 -8.19
CA LYS A 94 10.22 5.87 -6.97
C LYS A 94 10.88 7.21 -7.31
N PRO A 95 11.06 8.13 -6.35
CA PRO A 95 11.95 9.27 -6.53
C PRO A 95 13.30 8.81 -7.09
N MET A 96 13.77 9.43 -8.18
CA MET A 96 15.03 9.02 -8.80
C MET A 96 16.18 9.28 -7.82
N PRO A 97 16.95 8.24 -7.45
CA PRO A 97 18.15 8.42 -6.65
C PRO A 97 19.20 9.21 -7.43
N LYS A 98 20.20 9.73 -6.72
CA LYS A 98 21.38 10.28 -7.38
C LYS A 98 22.04 9.15 -8.18
N THR A 99 22.46 9.47 -9.40
CA THR A 99 23.29 8.60 -10.24
C THR A 99 24.49 9.41 -10.69
N ASP A 100 25.54 8.74 -11.17
CA ASP A 100 26.74 9.42 -11.70
C ASP A 100 26.42 10.41 -12.82
N THR A 101 25.27 10.25 -13.49
CA THR A 101 24.82 11.07 -14.62
C THR A 101 23.64 11.99 -14.33
N LYS A 102 22.90 11.78 -13.22
CA LYS A 102 21.71 12.58 -12.87
C LYS A 102 21.63 12.84 -11.36
N PRO A 103 21.54 14.11 -10.93
CA PRO A 103 21.36 14.44 -9.52
C PRO A 103 19.95 14.05 -9.04
N ALA A 104 19.83 13.84 -7.72
CA ALA A 104 18.59 13.36 -7.10
C ALA A 104 17.43 14.34 -7.33
N GLN A 105 16.29 13.81 -7.80
CA GLN A 105 15.17 14.65 -8.22
C GLN A 105 14.60 15.52 -7.08
N LEU A 106 14.54 14.99 -5.85
CA LEU A 106 13.98 15.72 -4.70
C LEU A 106 14.84 16.91 -4.26
N SER A 107 16.15 16.89 -4.55
CA SER A 107 17.05 18.00 -4.20
C SER A 107 16.71 19.29 -4.95
N ASP A 108 16.25 19.17 -6.19
CA ASP A 108 15.86 20.31 -7.02
C ASP A 108 14.58 20.98 -6.48
N TYR A 109 13.62 20.18 -6.00
CA TYR A 109 12.41 20.70 -5.34
C TYR A 109 12.72 21.37 -4.01
N GLN A 110 13.59 20.78 -3.19
CA GLN A 110 14.04 21.39 -1.94
C GLN A 110 14.74 22.72 -2.19
N SER A 111 15.61 22.78 -3.20
CA SER A 111 16.27 24.02 -3.60
C SER A 111 15.26 25.08 -4.04
N TRP A 112 14.27 24.71 -4.87
CA TRP A 112 13.23 25.64 -5.29
C TRP A 112 12.41 26.19 -4.12
N ARG A 113 12.07 25.34 -3.15
CA ARG A 113 11.35 25.74 -1.92
C ARG A 113 12.16 26.71 -1.07
N LYS A 114 13.48 26.52 -0.96
CA LYS A 114 14.39 27.32 -0.12
C LYS A 114 14.82 28.67 -0.71
N ARG A 115 14.41 28.98 -1.94
CA ARG A 115 14.68 30.30 -2.55
C ARG A 115 13.99 31.41 -1.75
N GLU A 116 14.51 32.63 -1.86
CA GLU A 116 14.24 33.82 -1.02
C GLU A 116 12.75 34.20 -0.81
N LYS A 117 11.81 33.62 -1.56
CA LYS A 117 10.37 33.85 -1.35
C LYS A 117 9.82 32.95 -0.25
N GLN A 118 9.35 33.56 0.84
CA GLN A 118 8.53 32.89 1.84
C GLN A 118 7.22 32.36 1.22
N GLY A 119 6.66 31.28 1.78
CA GLY A 119 5.36 30.74 1.36
C GLY A 119 5.37 29.76 0.18
N ARG A 120 6.52 29.13 -0.11
CA ARG A 120 6.62 28.05 -1.11
C ARG A 120 6.42 26.67 -0.49
N TYR A 121 5.66 25.82 -1.18
CA TYR A 121 5.34 24.47 -0.74
C TYR A 121 5.70 23.43 -1.81
N VAL A 122 6.06 22.24 -1.35
CA VAL A 122 6.29 21.09 -2.24
C VAL A 122 5.50 19.92 -1.67
N LEU A 123 4.71 19.29 -2.53
CA LEU A 123 3.98 18.06 -2.22
C LEU A 123 4.48 16.91 -3.11
N LEU A 124 4.78 15.78 -2.49
CA LEU A 124 5.02 14.52 -3.17
C LEU A 124 3.80 13.61 -2.96
N LEU A 125 3.10 13.29 -4.05
CA LEU A 125 2.04 12.28 -4.07
C LEU A 125 2.65 10.93 -4.45
N SER A 126 2.62 9.97 -3.54
CA SER A 126 3.30 8.68 -3.74
C SER A 126 2.43 7.51 -3.27
N ARG A 127 2.72 6.31 -3.77
CA ARG A 127 2.19 5.07 -3.20
C ARG A 127 2.89 4.69 -1.89
N GLU A 128 4.22 4.81 -1.86
CA GLU A 128 5.06 4.55 -0.70
C GLU A 128 5.23 5.83 0.12
N MET A 129 5.20 5.70 1.45
CA MET A 129 5.57 6.82 2.31
C MET A 129 7.08 6.97 2.32
N HIS A 130 7.58 8.20 2.22
CA HIS A 130 8.99 8.53 2.40
C HIS A 130 9.11 9.68 3.39
N SER A 131 10.30 9.89 3.95
CA SER A 131 10.65 11.12 4.64
C SER A 131 11.64 11.92 3.79
N ALA A 132 11.31 13.18 3.54
CA ALA A 132 12.19 14.15 2.90
C ALA A 132 12.05 15.50 3.63
N PRO A 133 13.15 16.08 4.15
CA PRO A 133 13.10 17.39 4.79
C PRO A 133 12.49 18.43 3.85
N ASP A 134 11.65 19.30 4.40
CA ASP A 134 11.03 20.40 3.67
C ASP A 134 10.20 19.95 2.45
N ILE A 135 9.67 18.72 2.43
CA ILE A 135 8.71 18.28 1.42
C ILE A 135 7.53 17.61 2.15
N GLU A 136 6.32 18.04 1.84
CA GLU A 136 5.12 17.36 2.31
C GLU A 136 4.91 16.08 1.51
N ILE A 137 4.61 14.96 2.16
CA ILE A 137 4.48 13.66 1.50
C ILE A 137 3.13 13.07 1.88
N ARG A 138 2.29 12.83 0.87
CA ARG A 138 0.96 12.26 1.05
C ARG A 138 0.76 11.07 0.12
N ARG A 139 -0.06 10.12 0.55
CA ARG A 139 -0.41 8.95 -0.26
C ARG A 139 -1.53 9.26 -1.25
N TRP A 140 -1.52 8.54 -2.38
CA TRP A 140 -2.67 8.51 -3.30
C TRP A 140 -3.98 8.17 -2.61
N THR A 141 -3.97 7.21 -1.68
CA THR A 141 -5.16 6.86 -0.90
C THR A 141 -5.73 8.04 -0.10
N THR A 142 -4.86 8.93 0.40
CA THR A 142 -5.29 10.13 1.13
C THR A 142 -5.97 11.13 0.20
N LEU A 143 -5.42 11.33 -1.01
CA LEU A 143 -6.04 12.17 -2.03
C LEU A 143 -7.37 11.57 -2.52
N ALA A 144 -7.40 10.27 -2.82
CA ALA A 144 -8.61 9.58 -3.28
C ALA A 144 -9.74 9.71 -2.26
N ARG A 145 -9.45 9.43 -0.97
CA ARG A 145 -10.38 9.64 0.15
C ARG A 145 -10.92 11.06 0.19
N HIS A 146 -10.04 12.05 0.03
CA HIS A 146 -10.43 13.46 0.00
C HIS A 146 -11.34 13.80 -1.20
N LEU A 147 -11.10 13.19 -2.36
CA LEU A 147 -11.84 13.45 -3.59
C LEU A 147 -13.21 12.76 -3.63
N ARG A 148 -13.45 11.69 -2.87
CA ARG A 148 -14.73 10.94 -2.88
C ARG A 148 -15.99 11.82 -2.72
N PRO A 149 -16.07 12.78 -1.77
CA PRO A 149 -17.25 13.64 -1.65
C PRO A 149 -17.53 14.49 -2.90
N TYR A 150 -16.50 14.76 -3.71
CA TYR A 150 -16.58 15.51 -4.95
C TYR A 150 -16.91 14.62 -6.17
N ALA A 151 -16.67 13.31 -6.09
CA ALA A 151 -16.99 12.35 -7.14
C ALA A 151 -18.48 12.37 -7.51
N LEU A 152 -19.37 12.54 -6.53
CA LEU A 152 -20.83 12.65 -6.74
C LEU A 152 -21.25 13.84 -7.61
N LYS A 153 -20.38 14.84 -7.79
CA LYS A 153 -20.66 16.09 -8.50
C LYS A 153 -19.79 16.29 -9.74
N SER A 154 -18.92 15.32 -10.05
CA SER A 154 -17.94 15.44 -11.11
C SER A 154 -17.49 14.07 -11.60
N ASP A 155 -17.95 13.68 -12.78
CA ASP A 155 -17.56 12.42 -13.44
C ASP A 155 -16.04 12.29 -13.56
N LEU A 156 -15.33 13.38 -13.85
CA LEU A 156 -13.86 13.38 -13.93
C LEU A 156 -13.20 13.03 -12.59
N VAL A 157 -13.80 13.45 -11.47
CA VAL A 157 -13.28 13.13 -10.14
C VAL A 157 -13.61 11.68 -9.79
N ALA A 158 -14.84 11.24 -10.09
CA ALA A 158 -15.24 9.83 -9.94
C ALA A 158 -14.29 8.90 -10.71
N MET A 159 -14.06 9.18 -11.99
CA MET A 159 -13.14 8.41 -12.82
C MET A 159 -11.72 8.35 -12.26
N LEU A 160 -11.18 9.44 -11.72
CA LEU A 160 -9.85 9.42 -11.10
C LEU A 160 -9.84 8.54 -9.84
N VAL A 161 -10.85 8.66 -8.98
CA VAL A 161 -10.96 7.83 -7.77
C VAL A 161 -11.06 6.34 -8.14
N ASP A 162 -11.94 6.00 -9.08
CA ASP A 162 -12.14 4.63 -9.55
C ASP A 162 -10.85 4.06 -10.13
N TYR A 163 -10.15 4.82 -10.98
CA TYR A 163 -8.86 4.43 -11.53
C TYR A 163 -7.81 4.18 -10.44
N LEU A 164 -7.71 5.06 -9.44
CA LEU A 164 -6.78 4.87 -8.32
C LEU A 164 -7.12 3.62 -7.48
N GLN A 165 -8.40 3.29 -7.36
CA GLN A 165 -8.86 2.07 -6.69
C GLN A 165 -8.52 0.83 -7.51
N GLU A 166 -8.86 0.80 -8.80
CA GLU A 166 -8.57 -0.31 -9.71
C GLU A 166 -7.09 -0.68 -9.71
N GLU A 167 -6.22 0.33 -9.65
CA GLU A 167 -4.76 0.18 -9.69
C GLU A 167 -4.13 -0.10 -8.30
N GLY A 168 -4.96 -0.18 -7.24
CA GLY A 168 -4.49 -0.49 -5.88
C GLY A 168 -3.66 0.62 -5.23
N ASN A 169 -3.90 1.87 -5.65
CA ASN A 169 -3.31 3.10 -5.10
C ASN A 169 -4.24 3.81 -4.10
N ALA A 170 -5.52 3.43 -4.08
CA ALA A 170 -6.51 3.85 -3.10
C ALA A 170 -7.17 2.64 -2.42
N MET A 171 -7.59 2.83 -1.16
CA MET A 171 -8.29 1.79 -0.41
C MET A 171 -9.65 1.48 -1.07
N GLN A 172 -10.02 0.21 -1.07
CA GLN A 172 -11.27 -0.28 -1.62
C GLN A 172 -12.17 -0.76 -0.49
N ASP A 173 -13.41 -0.28 -0.45
CA ASP A 173 -14.42 -0.92 0.37
C ASP A 173 -14.82 -2.22 -0.31
N ILE A 174 -14.88 -3.29 0.48
CA ILE A 174 -15.11 -4.65 0.00
C ILE A 174 -16.48 -5.09 0.47
N ASN A 175 -17.31 -5.59 -0.44
CA ASN A 175 -18.59 -6.18 -0.08
C ASN A 175 -18.35 -7.47 0.73
N GLY A 176 -18.46 -7.35 2.06
CA GLY A 176 -18.15 -8.42 2.99
C GLY A 176 -19.02 -9.67 2.83
N LEU A 177 -20.29 -9.51 2.41
CA LEU A 177 -21.17 -10.64 2.10
C LEU A 177 -20.67 -11.39 0.87
N CYS A 178 -20.32 -10.67 -0.21
CA CYS A 178 -19.81 -11.27 -1.43
C CYS A 178 -18.46 -11.97 -1.19
N LEU A 179 -17.55 -11.34 -0.44
CA LEU A 179 -16.29 -11.95 -0.04
C LEU A 179 -16.52 -13.23 0.77
N THR A 180 -17.42 -13.19 1.76
CA THR A 180 -17.72 -14.35 2.62
C THR A 180 -18.26 -15.52 1.81
N LYS A 181 -19.23 -15.27 0.92
CA LYS A 181 -19.78 -16.31 0.01
C LYS A 181 -18.69 -16.94 -0.86
N TYR A 182 -17.78 -16.12 -1.39
CA TYR A 182 -16.67 -16.58 -2.21
C TYR A 182 -15.71 -17.47 -1.42
N ILE A 183 -15.30 -17.04 -0.21
CA ILE A 183 -14.40 -17.83 0.63
C ILE A 183 -15.04 -19.16 1.04
N LYS A 184 -16.33 -19.16 1.38
CA LYS A 184 -17.09 -20.39 1.71
C LYS A 184 -17.08 -21.42 0.58
N ARG A 185 -17.00 -20.99 -0.68
CA ARG A 185 -16.90 -21.92 -1.82
C ARG A 185 -15.66 -22.82 -1.72
N TYR A 186 -14.57 -22.32 -1.16
CA TYR A 186 -13.33 -23.08 -0.99
C TYR A 186 -13.32 -23.91 0.28
N LEU A 187 -13.92 -23.37 1.35
CA LEU A 187 -13.79 -23.87 2.71
C LEU A 187 -14.98 -24.67 3.25
N CYS A 188 -16.15 -24.62 2.62
CA CYS A 188 -17.36 -25.29 3.08
C CYS A 188 -17.90 -26.25 2.01
N ASN A 189 -18.67 -27.25 2.43
CA ASN A 189 -19.33 -28.20 1.55
C ASN A 189 -20.41 -27.54 0.67
N ARG A 190 -20.00 -26.83 -0.39
CA ARG A 190 -20.76 -26.22 -1.50
C ARG A 190 -22.25 -25.96 -1.22
N GLN A 191 -22.58 -25.30 -0.11
CA GLN A 191 -23.97 -24.99 0.22
C GLN A 191 -24.55 -23.96 -0.78
N PRO A 192 -25.88 -23.98 -1.04
CA PRO A 192 -26.54 -22.99 -1.89
C PRO A 192 -26.19 -21.55 -1.45
N GLY A 193 -25.87 -20.67 -2.40
CA GLY A 193 -25.46 -19.29 -2.13
C GLY A 193 -23.96 -18.98 -2.34
N ALA A 194 -23.15 -19.97 -2.73
CA ALA A 194 -21.74 -19.83 -3.09
C ALA A 194 -21.50 -19.30 -4.53
N ASN A 195 -22.56 -19.16 -5.33
CA ASN A 195 -22.49 -18.53 -6.65
C ASN A 195 -22.67 -17.02 -6.47
N ASN A 196 -21.57 -16.28 -6.53
CA ASN A 196 -21.60 -14.83 -6.74
C ASN A 196 -20.51 -14.42 -7.74
N LEU A 197 -20.90 -13.67 -8.76
CA LEU A 197 -19.98 -13.22 -9.80
C LEU A 197 -18.99 -12.17 -9.28
N GLU A 198 -19.39 -11.44 -8.23
CA GLU A 198 -18.60 -10.37 -7.61
C GLU A 198 -17.53 -10.91 -6.64
N GLY A 199 -17.68 -12.14 -6.13
CA GLY A 199 -16.79 -12.74 -5.14
C GLY A 199 -15.29 -12.66 -5.47
N PRO A 200 -14.86 -13.07 -6.69
CA PRO A 200 -13.48 -12.93 -7.15
C PRO A 200 -12.99 -11.48 -7.19
N VAL A 201 -13.85 -10.53 -7.54
CA VAL A 201 -13.52 -9.09 -7.57
C VAL A 201 -13.25 -8.61 -6.15
N GLU A 202 -14.14 -8.93 -5.20
CA GLU A 202 -13.96 -8.59 -3.78
C GLU A 202 -12.69 -9.19 -3.18
N PHE A 203 -12.35 -10.43 -3.55
CA PHE A 203 -11.10 -11.05 -3.10
C PHE A 203 -9.86 -10.38 -3.73
N SER A 204 -9.91 -10.00 -5.01
CA SER A 204 -8.87 -9.19 -5.65
C SER A 204 -8.70 -7.85 -4.94
N ASN A 205 -9.79 -7.17 -4.58
CA ASN A 205 -9.77 -5.91 -3.85
C ASN A 205 -9.12 -6.06 -2.46
N LEU A 206 -9.36 -7.19 -1.78
CA LEU A 206 -8.66 -7.55 -0.53
C LEU A 206 -7.14 -7.67 -0.72
N LEU A 207 -6.69 -8.32 -1.80
CA LEU A 207 -5.25 -8.41 -2.13
C LEU A 207 -4.65 -7.02 -2.41
N LYS A 208 -5.36 -6.17 -3.16
CA LYS A 208 -4.93 -4.79 -3.45
C LYS A 208 -4.85 -3.94 -2.18
N ASN A 209 -5.82 -4.05 -1.27
CA ASN A 209 -5.78 -3.39 0.03
C ASN A 209 -4.58 -3.85 0.86
N MET A 210 -4.27 -5.15 0.87
CA MET A 210 -3.08 -5.68 1.54
C MET A 210 -1.78 -5.12 0.92
N GLN A 211 -1.73 -4.99 -0.42
CA GLN A 211 -0.62 -4.36 -1.12
C GLN A 211 -0.45 -2.90 -0.71
N LEU A 212 -1.54 -2.12 -0.67
CA LEU A 212 -1.53 -0.72 -0.26
C LEU A 212 -1.03 -0.53 1.18
N MET A 213 -1.56 -1.32 2.12
CA MET A 213 -1.12 -1.30 3.52
C MET A 213 0.35 -1.70 3.66
N SER A 214 0.81 -2.67 2.86
CA SER A 214 2.22 -3.09 2.88
C SER A 214 3.18 -1.97 2.48
N GLY A 215 2.73 -1.02 1.65
CA GLY A 215 3.48 0.16 1.23
C GLY A 215 3.90 1.06 2.39
N ASN A 216 3.13 1.09 3.49
CA ASN A 216 3.48 1.86 4.69
C ASN A 216 4.70 1.29 5.43
N PHE A 217 4.93 -0.01 5.30
CA PHE A 217 6.04 -0.68 5.97
C PHE A 217 7.27 -0.82 5.09
N HIS A 218 7.10 -0.79 3.76
CA HIS A 218 8.16 -1.13 2.80
C HIS A 218 9.48 -0.38 3.00
N LEU A 219 9.44 0.91 3.38
CA LEU A 219 10.68 1.65 3.66
C LEU A 219 11.38 1.25 4.95
N HIS A 220 10.64 1.06 6.04
CA HIS A 220 11.22 0.59 7.31
C HIS A 220 12.01 -0.68 7.08
N PHE A 221 11.34 -1.53 6.31
CA PHE A 221 11.83 -2.77 5.79
C PHE A 221 13.13 -2.52 4.99
N LYS A 222 13.05 -1.89 3.82
CA LYS A 222 14.18 -1.62 2.92
C LYS A 222 15.38 -0.96 3.61
N SER A 223 15.14 0.06 4.44
CA SER A 223 16.18 0.83 5.14
C SER A 223 16.95 -0.03 6.14
N ALA A 224 16.24 -0.85 6.92
CA ALA A 224 16.85 -1.76 7.87
C ALA A 224 17.79 -2.77 7.20
N TRP A 225 17.43 -3.29 6.02
CA TRP A 225 18.27 -4.24 5.28
C TRP A 225 19.48 -3.64 4.62
N LYS A 226 19.28 -2.55 3.89
CA LYS A 226 20.39 -1.83 3.25
C LYS A 226 21.45 -1.47 4.30
N SER A 227 21.00 -0.93 5.44
CA SER A 227 21.86 -0.52 6.55
C SER A 227 22.51 -1.69 7.31
N ALA A 228 21.97 -2.90 7.19
CA ALA A 228 22.56 -4.12 7.74
C ALA A 228 23.58 -4.78 6.79
N GLY A 229 23.76 -4.25 5.57
CA GLY A 229 24.64 -4.81 4.55
C GLY A 229 24.09 -6.06 3.87
N ILE A 230 22.78 -6.31 3.98
CA ILE A 230 22.12 -7.40 3.27
C ILE A 230 21.80 -6.88 1.86
N LYS A 231 22.41 -7.51 0.85
CA LYS A 231 22.05 -7.24 -0.55
C LYS A 231 20.57 -7.54 -0.74
N LEU A 232 19.80 -6.53 -1.10
CA LEU A 232 18.39 -6.72 -1.44
C LEU A 232 18.33 -7.37 -2.83
N GLU A 233 17.52 -8.42 -2.97
CA GLU A 233 17.27 -9.04 -4.28
C GLU A 233 16.83 -7.97 -5.29
N GLY A 234 17.59 -7.84 -6.38
CA GLY A 234 17.38 -6.79 -7.39
C GLY A 234 18.25 -5.53 -7.23
N GLU A 235 19.22 -5.47 -6.32
CA GLU A 235 20.20 -4.37 -6.30
C GLU A 235 21.08 -4.33 -7.56
N ASP A 236 21.41 -5.49 -8.15
CA ASP A 236 22.12 -5.58 -9.44
C ASP A 236 21.21 -5.21 -10.64
N TYR A 237 19.89 -5.19 -10.44
CA TYR A 237 18.89 -4.72 -11.40
C TYR A 237 18.26 -3.42 -10.89
N VAL A 238 18.91 -2.29 -11.21
CA VAL A 238 18.66 -0.87 -10.87
C VAL A 238 17.17 -0.41 -10.76
N ARG A 239 16.18 -1.21 -11.15
CA ARG A 239 14.75 -0.86 -11.17
C ARG A 239 13.82 -1.64 -10.22
N ARG A 240 14.24 -2.68 -9.48
CA ARG A 240 13.30 -3.48 -8.66
C ARG A 240 13.87 -3.97 -7.33
N SER A 241 14.04 -3.08 -6.36
CA SER A 241 14.08 -3.49 -4.93
C SER A 241 12.75 -4.18 -4.63
N LYS A 242 12.74 -5.51 -4.39
CA LYS A 242 11.50 -6.30 -4.26
C LYS A 242 10.56 -5.71 -3.21
N VAL A 243 9.38 -5.28 -3.68
CA VAL A 243 8.22 -4.92 -2.86
C VAL A 243 7.74 -6.16 -2.10
N ALA A 244 6.95 -5.98 -1.04
CA ALA A 244 6.31 -7.10 -0.35
C ALA A 244 5.63 -8.02 -1.37
N THR A 245 5.85 -9.33 -1.27
CA THR A 245 5.03 -10.30 -1.99
C THR A 245 3.67 -10.34 -1.32
N ILE A 246 2.61 -10.17 -2.10
CA ILE A 246 1.23 -10.31 -1.64
C ILE A 246 0.73 -11.67 -2.08
N ASP A 247 0.20 -12.43 -1.15
CA ASP A 247 -0.17 -13.81 -1.37
C ASP A 247 -1.26 -14.24 -0.38
N PHE A 248 -1.82 -15.43 -0.59
CA PHE A 248 -2.83 -15.99 0.30
C PHE A 248 -2.60 -17.48 0.56
N LYS A 249 -3.15 -17.96 1.68
CA LYS A 249 -3.15 -19.37 2.06
C LYS A 249 -4.54 -19.78 2.50
N VAL A 250 -4.88 -21.04 2.21
CA VAL A 250 -6.17 -21.63 2.55
C VAL A 250 -5.92 -22.88 3.38
N TRP A 251 -6.51 -22.94 4.57
CA TRP A 251 -6.49 -24.13 5.43
C TRP A 251 -7.91 -24.58 5.69
N ASN A 252 -8.24 -25.79 5.23
CA ASN A 252 -9.55 -26.39 5.44
C ASN A 252 -9.66 -26.99 6.84
N ARG A 253 -10.79 -26.75 7.49
CA ARG A 253 -11.25 -27.54 8.62
C ARG A 253 -12.07 -28.69 8.08
N VAL A 254 -11.72 -29.90 8.48
CA VAL A 254 -12.32 -31.13 7.97
C VAL A 254 -13.18 -31.75 9.06
N LYS A 255 -14.37 -32.23 8.69
CA LYS A 255 -15.22 -33.04 9.57
C LYS A 255 -14.50 -34.31 9.97
N GLU A 256 -14.89 -34.88 11.11
CA GLU A 256 -14.39 -36.19 11.53
C GLU A 256 -14.70 -37.25 10.46
N VAL A 257 -13.67 -37.98 10.04
CA VAL A 257 -13.77 -38.98 8.98
C VAL A 257 -13.66 -40.36 9.59
N LYS A 258 -14.69 -41.18 9.37
CA LYS A 258 -14.70 -42.58 9.82
C LYS A 258 -13.53 -43.33 9.21
N VAL A 259 -12.87 -44.17 10.02
CA VAL A 259 -11.75 -45.03 9.60
C VAL A 259 -12.09 -45.78 8.32
N GLY A 260 -11.18 -45.75 7.34
CA GLY A 260 -11.34 -46.42 6.05
C GLY A 260 -12.00 -45.59 4.94
N LYS A 261 -12.48 -44.37 5.21
CA LYS A 261 -12.94 -43.45 4.16
C LYS A 261 -11.79 -42.57 3.66
N PRO A 262 -11.62 -42.42 2.33
CA PRO A 262 -10.59 -41.55 1.77
C PRO A 262 -10.91 -40.07 2.05
N LEU A 263 -9.88 -39.28 2.39
CA LEU A 263 -9.98 -37.82 2.56
C LEU A 263 -10.00 -37.10 1.21
N LEU A 264 -9.30 -37.67 0.24
CA LEU A 264 -9.14 -37.09 -1.09
C LEU A 264 -10.13 -37.74 -2.07
N ASP A 265 -10.51 -36.98 -3.09
CA ASP A 265 -11.19 -37.49 -4.27
C ASP A 265 -10.20 -38.11 -5.26
N ASP A 266 -10.72 -38.61 -6.39
CA ASP A 266 -9.93 -39.27 -7.41
C ASP A 266 -8.93 -38.33 -8.13
N PHE A 267 -9.02 -37.01 -7.90
CA PHE A 267 -8.15 -35.97 -8.44
C PHE A 267 -7.17 -35.41 -7.40
N ASN A 268 -7.01 -36.09 -6.24
CA ASN A 268 -6.23 -35.61 -5.09
C ASN A 268 -6.75 -34.29 -4.48
N GLY A 269 -8.00 -33.90 -4.75
CA GLY A 269 -8.68 -32.80 -4.10
C GLY A 269 -9.28 -33.20 -2.75
N LEU A 270 -9.36 -32.28 -1.79
CA LEU A 270 -10.13 -32.53 -0.57
C LEU A 270 -11.62 -32.66 -0.92
N ARG A 271 -12.22 -33.79 -0.58
CA ARG A 271 -13.65 -34.06 -0.77
C ARG A 271 -14.52 -32.97 -0.17
N ASP A 272 -15.43 -32.43 -0.97
CA ASP A 272 -16.24 -31.28 -0.57
C ASP A 272 -17.16 -31.61 0.62
N GLU A 273 -17.68 -32.83 0.72
CA GLU A 273 -18.54 -33.27 1.82
C GLU A 273 -17.87 -33.19 3.20
N LEU A 274 -16.54 -33.24 3.22
CA LEU A 274 -15.73 -33.20 4.43
C LEU A 274 -15.39 -31.78 4.88
N LYS A 275 -15.63 -30.76 4.06
CA LYS A 275 -15.29 -29.36 4.37
C LYS A 275 -16.26 -28.75 5.37
N ASP A 276 -15.73 -28.16 6.43
CA ASP A 276 -16.48 -27.56 7.54
C ASP A 276 -15.97 -26.17 7.94
N GLY A 277 -15.66 -25.35 6.94
CA GLY A 277 -15.03 -24.06 7.14
C GLY A 277 -13.51 -24.17 7.17
N GLY A 278 -12.85 -23.17 7.74
CA GLY A 278 -11.39 -23.09 7.75
C GLY A 278 -10.89 -21.66 7.90
N VAL A 279 -9.66 -21.44 7.47
CA VAL A 279 -9.02 -20.13 7.52
C VAL A 279 -8.46 -19.77 6.16
N VAL A 280 -8.77 -18.56 5.68
CA VAL A 280 -8.04 -17.93 4.57
C VAL A 280 -7.16 -16.83 5.15
N SER A 281 -5.85 -16.92 4.97
CA SER A 281 -4.94 -15.79 5.23
C SER A 281 -4.68 -15.04 3.94
N VAL A 282 -4.83 -13.72 3.96
CA VAL A 282 -4.26 -12.80 2.96
C VAL A 282 -3.12 -12.04 3.63
N TYR A 283 -1.92 -12.04 3.03
CA TYR A 283 -0.74 -11.49 3.70
C TYR A 283 0.24 -10.80 2.76
N ALA A 284 0.99 -9.88 3.35
CA ALA A 284 2.22 -9.35 2.80
C ALA A 284 3.42 -10.09 3.39
N GLN A 285 4.47 -10.26 2.59
CA GLN A 285 5.69 -10.92 2.99
C GLN A 285 6.92 -10.18 2.45
N HIS A 286 7.84 -9.81 3.34
CA HIS A 286 9.12 -9.22 2.97
C HIS A 286 10.26 -10.18 3.27
N ALA A 287 11.23 -10.26 2.36
CA ALA A 287 12.37 -11.15 2.47
C ALA A 287 13.53 -10.53 3.26
N LEU A 288 14.25 -11.37 4.01
CA LEU A 288 15.36 -11.06 4.91
C LEU A 288 16.55 -12.02 4.67
N GLY A 289 16.98 -12.16 3.42
CA GLY A 289 18.05 -13.06 3.01
C GLY A 289 17.58 -14.17 2.07
N HIS A 290 18.55 -14.94 1.57
CA HIS A 290 18.37 -15.91 0.48
C HIS A 290 18.92 -17.29 0.85
N ASN A 291 18.60 -18.29 0.01
CA ASN A 291 19.12 -19.66 0.12
C ASN A 291 18.81 -20.32 1.47
N ARG A 292 19.75 -21.06 2.07
CA ARG A 292 19.52 -21.89 3.27
C ARG A 292 19.20 -21.11 4.55
N ASP A 293 19.51 -19.81 4.56
CA ASP A 293 19.27 -18.89 5.67
C ASP A 293 18.19 -17.86 5.30
N TRP A 294 17.30 -18.21 4.38
CA TRP A 294 16.15 -17.38 4.05
C TRP A 294 15.32 -17.12 5.31
N MET A 295 14.92 -15.87 5.49
CA MET A 295 14.06 -15.39 6.56
C MET A 295 13.05 -14.44 5.94
N ARG A 296 11.82 -14.41 6.44
CA ARG A 296 10.77 -13.51 5.96
C ARG A 296 9.90 -13.07 7.11
N VAL A 297 9.53 -11.79 7.11
CA VAL A 297 8.45 -11.31 7.98
C VAL A 297 7.17 -11.33 7.16
N ARG A 298 6.16 -11.96 7.71
CA ARG A 298 4.83 -12.06 7.12
C ARG A 298 3.83 -11.43 8.07
N TYR A 299 2.91 -10.65 7.54
CA TYR A 299 1.79 -10.09 8.29
C TYR A 299 0.58 -9.94 7.40
N GLY A 300 -0.60 -10.09 7.97
CA GLY A 300 -1.82 -10.18 7.19
C GLY A 300 -3.07 -10.43 7.99
N ILE A 301 -4.12 -10.81 7.28
CA ILE A 301 -5.47 -10.93 7.79
C ILE A 301 -5.89 -12.40 7.65
N ASP A 302 -6.27 -13.02 8.76
CA ASP A 302 -6.94 -14.32 8.80
C ASP A 302 -8.45 -14.11 8.81
N PHE A 303 -9.14 -14.76 7.88
CA PHE A 303 -10.59 -14.92 7.88
C PHE A 303 -10.90 -16.35 8.33
N ASN A 304 -11.36 -16.51 9.57
CA ASN A 304 -11.85 -17.78 10.07
C ASN A 304 -13.33 -17.93 9.70
N VAL A 305 -13.58 -18.73 8.67
CA VAL A 305 -14.88 -18.90 8.04
C VAL A 305 -15.51 -20.21 8.49
N ALA A 306 -16.76 -20.15 8.92
CA ALA A 306 -17.60 -21.29 9.28
C ALA A 306 -18.84 -21.38 8.36
N PRO A 307 -19.45 -22.57 8.23
CA PRO A 307 -20.62 -22.76 7.38
C PRO A 307 -21.79 -21.82 7.69
N HIS A 308 -21.95 -21.40 8.95
CA HIS A 308 -23.06 -20.57 9.42
C HIS A 308 -22.83 -19.05 9.27
N ASP A 309 -21.63 -18.60 8.86
CA ASP A 309 -21.37 -17.16 8.75
C ASP A 309 -22.31 -16.47 7.75
N SER A 310 -22.72 -15.25 8.06
CA SER A 310 -23.69 -14.50 7.27
C SER A 310 -23.38 -13.01 7.34
N GLU A 311 -24.23 -12.19 6.75
CA GLU A 311 -24.13 -10.73 6.92
C GLU A 311 -24.33 -10.31 8.38
N SER A 312 -25.28 -10.94 9.09
CA SER A 312 -25.58 -10.64 10.50
C SER A 312 -24.59 -11.27 11.47
N SER A 313 -23.88 -12.32 11.06
CA SER A 313 -22.83 -12.98 11.83
C SER A 313 -21.61 -13.22 10.93
N PRO A 314 -20.82 -12.17 10.64
CA PRO A 314 -19.71 -12.28 9.70
C PRO A 314 -18.57 -13.14 10.26
N PRO A 315 -17.63 -13.59 9.39
CA PRO A 315 -16.47 -14.36 9.81
C PRO A 315 -15.63 -13.66 10.88
N ILE A 316 -15.00 -14.46 11.75
CA ILE A 316 -14.04 -13.94 12.73
C ILE A 316 -12.76 -13.54 12.00
N VAL A 317 -12.33 -12.31 12.22
CA VAL A 317 -11.09 -11.77 11.63
C VAL A 317 -10.02 -11.60 12.69
N LYS A 318 -8.80 -12.03 12.36
CA LYS A 318 -7.60 -11.74 13.14
C LYS A 318 -6.54 -11.12 12.24
N LEU A 319 -5.91 -10.05 12.71
CA LEU A 319 -4.63 -9.62 12.16
C LEU A 319 -3.54 -10.49 12.75
N PHE A 320 -2.52 -10.79 11.96
CA PHE A 320 -1.37 -11.56 12.44
C PHE A 320 -0.06 -11.01 11.91
N ALA A 321 1.02 -11.33 12.61
CA ALA A 321 2.37 -11.30 12.08
C ALA A 321 3.13 -12.55 12.53
N ASN A 322 4.08 -13.00 11.72
CA ASN A 322 5.01 -14.06 12.07
C ASN A 322 6.30 -13.94 11.28
N ILE A 323 7.33 -14.59 11.78
CA ILE A 323 8.62 -14.71 11.12
C ILE A 323 8.81 -16.16 10.71
N VAL A 324 9.14 -16.37 9.44
CA VAL A 324 9.35 -17.70 8.87
C VAL A 324 10.73 -17.77 8.22
N GLY A 325 11.37 -18.92 8.29
CA GLY A 325 12.70 -19.09 7.71
C GLY A 325 13.36 -20.38 8.18
N GLY A 326 14.40 -20.80 7.45
CA GLY A 326 15.14 -22.02 7.78
C GLY A 326 15.64 -22.06 9.23
N PRO A 327 16.22 -20.97 9.78
CA PRO A 327 16.61 -20.91 11.19
C PRO A 327 15.44 -21.07 12.17
N VAL A 328 14.28 -20.46 11.89
CA VAL A 328 13.07 -20.53 12.73
C VAL A 328 12.51 -21.95 12.74
N GLU A 329 12.44 -22.58 11.57
CA GLU A 329 11.96 -23.96 11.41
C GLU A 329 12.87 -24.95 12.16
N ARG A 330 14.20 -24.82 12.02
CA ARG A 330 15.17 -25.68 12.73
C ARG A 330 15.11 -25.53 14.25
N ALA A 331 14.84 -24.32 14.73
CA ALA A 331 14.69 -24.03 16.15
C ALA A 331 13.29 -24.37 16.69
N CYS A 332 12.36 -24.80 15.83
CA CYS A 332 10.94 -24.98 16.15
C CYS A 332 10.33 -23.75 16.85
N ALA A 333 10.76 -22.55 16.45
CA ALA A 333 10.37 -21.32 17.12
C ALA A 333 8.99 -20.84 16.65
N ASP A 334 8.09 -20.58 17.60
CA ASP A 334 6.76 -20.02 17.32
C ASP A 334 6.78 -18.50 17.49
N THR A 335 6.85 -17.80 16.37
CA THR A 335 6.88 -16.32 16.33
C THR A 335 5.54 -15.72 15.93
N ARG A 336 4.47 -16.52 15.87
CA ARG A 336 3.16 -16.05 15.43
C ARG A 336 2.46 -15.26 16.52
N CYS A 337 2.17 -14.00 16.22
CA CYS A 337 1.33 -13.14 17.06
C CYS A 337 0.03 -12.83 16.31
N ALA A 338 -1.10 -12.74 17.01
CA ALA A 338 -2.38 -12.43 16.40
C ALA A 338 -3.28 -11.57 17.31
N LYS A 339 -4.09 -10.69 16.70
CA LYS A 339 -5.01 -9.77 17.38
C LYS A 339 -6.36 -9.79 16.68
N SER A 340 -7.45 -9.95 17.42
CA SER A 340 -8.81 -9.91 16.86
C SER A 340 -9.11 -8.54 16.25
N MET A 341 -9.82 -8.53 15.14
CA MET A 341 -10.20 -7.31 14.42
C MET A 341 -11.64 -7.38 13.96
N HIS A 342 -12.31 -6.24 13.90
CA HIS A 342 -13.69 -6.20 13.41
C HIS A 342 -13.69 -6.40 11.89
N PHE A 343 -14.49 -7.37 11.42
CA PHE A 343 -14.61 -7.72 9.99
C PHE A 343 -14.81 -6.51 9.06
N LYS A 344 -15.71 -5.58 9.43
CA LYS A 344 -15.97 -4.36 8.65
C LYS A 344 -14.74 -3.49 8.42
N TRP A 345 -13.79 -3.41 9.37
CA TRP A 345 -12.59 -2.57 9.23
C TRP A 345 -11.58 -3.10 8.22
N VAL A 346 -11.75 -4.34 7.73
CA VAL A 346 -10.96 -4.90 6.63
C VAL A 346 -11.82 -5.18 5.39
N THR A 347 -13.09 -4.74 5.40
CA THR A 347 -14.05 -4.95 4.32
C THR A 347 -14.83 -3.68 3.99
N THR A 348 -16.06 -3.53 4.48
CA THR A 348 -16.99 -2.45 4.08
C THR A 348 -16.62 -1.07 4.62
N ASP A 349 -15.84 -1.02 5.70
CA ASP A 349 -15.31 0.20 6.34
C ASP A 349 -13.76 0.22 6.24
N ALA A 350 -13.17 -0.39 5.21
CA ALA A 350 -11.73 -0.57 5.11
C ALA A 350 -10.96 0.76 5.16
N GLU A 351 -11.46 1.79 4.49
CA GLU A 351 -10.83 3.11 4.49
C GLU A 351 -10.80 3.76 5.88
N ARG A 352 -11.89 3.64 6.64
CA ARG A 352 -11.98 4.13 8.03
C ARG A 352 -11.16 3.27 9.01
N GLY A 353 -11.05 1.98 8.73
CA GLY A 353 -10.27 1.02 9.51
C GLY A 353 -8.77 1.09 9.27
N ALA A 354 -8.33 1.65 8.14
CA ALA A 354 -6.95 1.57 7.63
C ALA A 354 -5.89 1.95 8.68
N GLU A 355 -6.02 3.12 9.32
CA GLU A 355 -5.05 3.60 10.30
C GLU A 355 -4.96 2.66 11.52
N LYS A 356 -6.09 2.09 11.96
CA LYS A 356 -6.13 1.13 13.08
C LYS A 356 -5.51 -0.21 12.70
N VAL A 357 -5.72 -0.65 11.47
CA VAL A 357 -5.15 -1.89 10.94
C VAL A 357 -3.65 -1.75 10.75
N GLU A 358 -3.18 -0.62 10.20
CA GLU A 358 -1.76 -0.29 10.06
C GLU A 358 -1.07 -0.22 11.43
N GLU A 359 -1.68 0.43 12.42
CA GLU A 359 -1.17 0.47 13.78
C GLU A 359 -1.05 -0.93 14.39
N ALA A 360 -2.10 -1.74 14.29
CA ALA A 360 -2.09 -3.11 14.79
C ALA A 360 -1.05 -3.99 14.09
N PHE A 361 -0.82 -3.82 12.78
CA PHE A 361 0.27 -4.51 12.09
C PHE A 361 1.64 -4.10 12.61
N ARG A 362 1.86 -2.80 12.88
CA ARG A 362 3.12 -2.33 13.47
C ARG A 362 3.40 -3.01 14.81
N GLU A 363 2.40 -3.06 15.69
CA GLU A 363 2.50 -3.74 16.98
C GLU A 363 2.79 -5.23 16.82
N LEU A 364 2.05 -5.93 15.96
CA LEU A 364 2.21 -7.37 15.73
C LEU A 364 3.58 -7.71 15.13
N ILE A 365 4.08 -6.90 14.19
CA ILE A 365 5.42 -7.10 13.62
C ILE A 365 6.49 -6.96 14.71
N LEU A 366 6.38 -5.95 15.57
CA LEU A 366 7.30 -5.77 16.70
C LEU A 366 7.26 -6.97 17.65
N GLN A 367 6.07 -7.44 18.02
CA GLN A 367 5.91 -8.62 18.88
C GLN A 367 6.50 -9.88 18.26
N ALA A 368 6.33 -10.10 16.97
CA ALA A 368 6.93 -11.26 16.28
C ALA A 368 8.47 -11.22 16.30
N ILE A 369 9.07 -10.02 16.20
CA ILE A 369 10.53 -9.83 16.29
C ILE A 369 11.03 -10.05 17.73
N GLU A 370 10.28 -9.57 18.72
CA GLU A 370 10.58 -9.78 20.14
C GLU A 370 10.53 -11.27 20.49
N SER A 371 9.46 -11.96 20.09
CA SER A 371 9.28 -13.41 20.26
C SER A 371 10.40 -14.22 19.61
N LEU A 372 10.89 -13.82 18.42
CA LEU A 372 12.04 -14.44 17.78
C LEU A 372 13.33 -14.29 18.63
N SER A 373 13.51 -13.13 19.25
CA SER A 373 14.69 -12.82 20.04
C SER A 373 14.72 -13.61 21.36
N GLU A 374 13.56 -13.83 21.98
CA GLU A 374 13.41 -14.62 23.20
C GLU A 374 13.68 -16.11 22.99
N GLN A 375 13.41 -16.63 21.78
CA GLN A 375 13.55 -18.05 21.44
C GLN A 375 14.97 -18.47 21.03
N ASN A 376 15.96 -17.59 21.18
CA ASN A 376 17.39 -17.88 20.94
C ASN A 376 17.68 -18.49 19.56
N VAL A 377 16.90 -18.15 18.54
CA VAL A 377 17.11 -18.62 17.16
C VAL A 377 18.48 -18.16 16.67
N GLN A 378 19.27 -19.09 16.13
CA GLN A 378 20.59 -18.77 15.58
C GLN A 378 20.46 -18.00 14.26
N LEU A 379 20.53 -16.68 14.37
CA LEU A 379 20.51 -15.75 13.24
C LEU A 379 21.92 -15.30 12.86
N GLN A 380 22.14 -15.04 11.58
CA GLN A 380 23.37 -14.40 11.10
C GLN A 380 23.51 -12.99 11.68
N ALA A 381 24.74 -12.48 11.80
CA ALA A 381 25.00 -11.14 12.35
C ALA A 381 24.25 -10.03 11.58
N GLN A 382 24.18 -10.15 10.25
CA GLN A 382 23.44 -9.20 9.41
C GLN A 382 21.93 -9.26 9.67
N GLN A 383 21.36 -10.45 9.86
CA GLN A 383 19.93 -10.62 10.16
C GLN A 383 19.59 -10.04 11.53
N LYS A 384 20.41 -10.29 12.55
CA LYS A 384 20.27 -9.69 13.88
C LYS A 384 20.26 -8.16 13.79
N ARG A 385 21.26 -7.59 13.09
CA ARG A 385 21.36 -6.15 12.88
C ARG A 385 20.14 -5.58 12.15
N ALA A 386 19.66 -6.27 11.10
CA ALA A 386 18.49 -5.84 10.36
C ALA A 386 17.22 -5.81 11.23
N PHE A 387 17.00 -6.84 12.05
CA PHE A 387 15.88 -6.84 13.01
C PHE A 387 15.99 -5.72 14.04
N THR A 388 17.18 -5.46 14.59
CA THR A 388 17.40 -4.33 15.51
C THR A 388 17.05 -2.98 14.86
N LEU A 389 17.50 -2.76 13.63
CA LEU A 389 17.22 -1.53 12.88
C LEU A 389 15.73 -1.40 12.51
N LEU A 390 15.10 -2.51 12.12
CA LEU A 390 13.66 -2.55 11.83
C LEU A 390 12.85 -2.20 13.08
N THR A 391 13.15 -2.83 14.22
CA THR A 391 12.51 -2.54 15.51
C THR A 391 12.65 -1.08 15.89
N LYS A 392 13.86 -0.51 15.79
CA LYS A 392 14.11 0.91 16.06
C LYS A 392 13.27 1.81 15.14
N SER A 393 13.24 1.48 13.86
CA SER A 393 12.51 2.26 12.86
C SER A 393 11.00 2.23 13.08
N LEU A 394 10.43 1.04 13.28
CA LEU A 394 8.99 0.87 13.53
C LEU A 394 8.56 1.52 14.86
N ARG A 395 9.35 1.37 15.95
CA ARG A 395 9.04 2.00 17.25
C ARG A 395 9.06 3.53 17.20
N SER A 396 9.87 4.11 16.32
CA SER A 396 9.91 5.57 16.17
C SER A 396 8.62 6.16 15.59
N GLY A 397 7.80 5.34 14.90
CA GLY A 397 6.63 5.80 14.14
C GLY A 397 6.97 6.65 12.91
N ASN A 398 8.22 7.10 12.77
CA ASN A 398 8.67 7.96 11.69
C ASN A 398 9.12 7.14 10.48
N GLN A 399 8.69 7.57 9.30
CA GLN A 399 9.14 6.97 8.04
C GLN A 399 10.63 7.21 7.86
N PRO A 400 11.42 6.19 7.47
CA PRO A 400 12.85 6.38 7.19
C PRO A 400 13.05 7.42 6.10
N THR A 401 14.09 8.23 6.26
CA THR A 401 14.58 9.05 5.15
C THR A 401 15.05 8.13 4.03
N LEU A 402 14.73 8.49 2.79
CA LEU A 402 15.42 7.90 1.67
C LEU A 402 16.85 8.48 1.72
N GLU A 403 17.79 7.74 2.30
CA GLU A 403 19.19 8.11 2.15
C GLU A 403 19.53 8.03 0.67
N VAL A 404 19.58 9.21 0.06
CA VAL A 404 20.09 9.48 -1.27
C VAL A 404 21.59 9.25 -1.18
N ALA A 405 22.02 8.00 -1.38
CA ALA A 405 23.41 7.73 -1.74
C ALA A 405 23.65 8.31 -3.14
#